data_AF-A0A2N2W100-F1
#
_entry.id   AF-A0A2N2W100-F1
#
_cell.length_a   1.000
_cell.length_b   1.000
_cell.length_c   1.000
_cell.angle_alpha   90.00
_cell.angle_beta   90.00
_cell.angle_gamma   90.00
#
_symmetry.space_group_name_H-M   'P 1'
#
loop_
_entity.id
_entity.type
_entity.pdbx_description
1 polymer ?
#
loop_
_entity_poly.entity_id
_entity_poly.type
_entity_poly.pdbx_seq_one_letter_code
_entity_poly.pdbx_strand_id
1 'polypeptide(L)'
;MDNNNIVDIELLKTTFENLGKTQQRRIEDDEEKIGKIGVLLSGRFDADHCRRVYIIVNAEYKILPGRNREMLESRIKAHFNNQISDQEVSKILNIIVFNLEEVSEETDFLAKQVHANMGLGGDTAQGDEVENPEGEFGYSVTNPIPVSGIDRIDDYFTTLKRITGESITYNRLGSLAAENLEFPVDKYEIFDSEKQFVATLYVYAYHGCMTGKAPRGFRLVE
;
A
#
# COMPACT_ATOMS: atom_id res chain seq x y z
N MET A 1 45.45 3.24 -14.21
CA MET A 1 44.87 2.02 -13.61
C MET A 1 45.15 2.14 -12.13
N ASP A 2 44.10 2.16 -11.31
CA ASP A 2 44.06 1.75 -9.89
C ASP A 2 42.78 2.32 -9.26
N ASN A 3 41.65 1.67 -9.53
CA ASN A 3 40.42 1.88 -8.75
C ASN A 3 40.49 0.93 -7.56
N ASN A 4 40.90 1.47 -6.42
CA ASN A 4 40.82 0.80 -5.12
C ASN A 4 39.35 0.57 -4.76
N ASN A 5 38.83 -0.59 -5.16
CA ASN A 5 37.56 -1.14 -4.71
C ASN A 5 37.75 -1.75 -3.32
N ILE A 6 38.12 -0.91 -2.33
CA ILE A 6 38.22 -1.34 -0.94
C ILE A 6 36.80 -1.39 -0.41
N VAL A 7 36.26 -2.61 -0.37
CA VAL A 7 35.01 -2.91 0.30
C VAL A 7 35.16 -2.50 1.76
N ASP A 8 34.32 -1.56 2.21
CA ASP A 8 34.25 -1.17 3.62
C ASP A 8 33.59 -2.31 4.41
N ILE A 9 34.45 -3.18 4.96
CA ILE A 9 34.06 -4.37 5.71
C ILE A 9 33.24 -3.99 6.97
N GLU A 10 33.48 -2.82 7.54
CA GLU A 10 32.80 -2.36 8.76
C GLU A 10 31.39 -1.86 8.44
N LEU A 11 31.23 -1.12 7.34
CA LEU A 11 29.92 -0.74 6.81
C LEU A 11 29.10 -1.97 6.42
N LEU A 12 29.70 -2.96 5.75
CA LEU A 12 29.00 -4.20 5.40
C LEU A 12 28.53 -4.98 6.64
N LYS A 13 29.40 -5.15 7.66
CA LYS A 13 29.02 -5.84 8.91
C LYS A 13 27.85 -5.15 9.58
N THR A 14 27.93 -3.83 9.74
CA THR A 14 26.86 -3.02 10.34
C THR A 14 25.56 -3.15 9.55
N THR A 15 25.64 -3.16 8.21
CA THR A 15 24.49 -3.35 7.33
C THR A 15 23.85 -4.73 7.53
N PHE A 16 24.64 -5.81 7.57
CA PHE A 16 24.13 -7.17 7.80
C PHE A 16 23.52 -7.35 9.20
N GLU A 17 24.13 -6.76 10.23
CA GLU A 17 23.58 -6.78 11.59
C GLU A 17 22.24 -6.03 11.67
N ASN A 18 22.13 -4.88 11.02
CA ASN A 18 20.89 -4.10 10.97
C ASN A 18 19.80 -4.81 10.16
N LEU A 19 20.17 -5.47 9.06
CA LEU A 19 19.24 -6.34 8.30
C LEU A 19 18.75 -7.50 9.16
N GLY A 20 19.64 -8.15 9.92
CA GLY A 20 19.29 -9.22 10.84
C GLY A 20 18.31 -8.75 11.92
N LYS A 21 18.58 -7.62 12.57
CA LYS A 21 17.68 -7.01 13.57
C LYS A 21 16.32 -6.63 12.97
N THR A 22 16.32 -6.05 11.78
CA THR A 22 15.10 -5.65 11.07
C THR A 22 14.25 -6.87 10.70
N GLN A 23 14.87 -7.95 10.21
CA GLN A 23 14.15 -9.19 9.92
C GLN A 23 13.61 -9.84 11.18
N GLN A 24 14.41 -9.91 12.25
CA GLN A 24 14.00 -10.49 13.53
C GLN A 24 12.80 -9.75 14.11
N ARG A 25 12.84 -8.41 14.15
CA ARG A 25 11.74 -7.57 14.63
C ARG A 25 10.46 -7.77 13.80
N ARG A 26 10.60 -7.95 12.49
CA ARG A 26 9.47 -8.22 11.60
C ARG A 26 8.84 -9.59 11.83
N ILE A 27 9.66 -10.62 12.09
CA ILE A 27 9.18 -11.95 12.46
C ILE A 27 8.43 -11.87 13.79
N GLU A 28 8.96 -11.15 14.78
CA GLU A 28 8.32 -10.98 16.08
C GLU A 28 6.95 -10.27 15.97
N ASP A 29 6.85 -9.22 15.14
CA ASP A 29 5.60 -8.51 14.86
C ASP A 29 4.57 -9.40 14.13
N ASP A 30 5.03 -10.20 13.17
CA ASP A 30 4.17 -11.17 12.47
C ASP A 30 3.66 -12.26 13.43
N GLU A 31 4.51 -12.79 14.32
CA GLU A 31 4.12 -13.80 15.31
C GLU A 31 3.14 -13.24 16.36
N GLU A 32 3.33 -11.98 16.79
CA GLU A 32 2.37 -11.29 17.68
C GLU A 32 0.98 -11.22 17.02
N LYS A 33 0.92 -10.79 15.76
CA LYS A 33 -0.32 -10.72 14.97
C LYS A 33 -0.97 -12.09 14.80
N ILE A 34 -0.18 -13.13 14.50
CA ILE A 34 -0.68 -14.52 14.42
C ILE A 34 -1.27 -14.97 15.76
N GLY A 35 -0.64 -14.61 16.88
CA GLY A 35 -1.16 -14.88 18.22
C GLY A 35 -2.53 -14.25 18.46
N LYS A 36 -2.70 -12.96 18.11
CA LYS A 36 -3.99 -12.26 18.18
C LYS A 36 -5.06 -12.89 17.31
N ILE A 37 -4.70 -13.32 16.09
CA ILE A 37 -5.61 -14.07 15.20
C ILE A 37 -6.04 -15.40 15.85
N GLY A 38 -5.12 -16.12 16.50
CA GLY A 38 -5.43 -17.36 17.22
C GLY A 38 -6.42 -17.16 18.36
N VAL A 39 -6.25 -16.09 19.15
CA VAL A 39 -7.19 -15.69 20.21
C VAL A 39 -8.55 -15.33 19.62
N LEU A 40 -8.58 -14.52 18.57
CA LEU A 40 -9.80 -14.10 17.87
C LEU A 40 -10.60 -15.30 17.36
N LEU A 41 -9.93 -16.27 16.74
CA LEU A 41 -10.55 -17.48 16.22
C LEU A 41 -10.88 -18.50 17.33
N SER A 42 -10.76 -18.11 18.61
CA SER A 42 -11.20 -18.83 19.80
C SER A 42 -10.66 -20.27 19.88
N GLY A 43 -9.47 -20.51 19.34
CA GLY A 43 -8.88 -21.85 19.27
C GLY A 43 -9.63 -22.85 18.39
N ARG A 44 -10.57 -22.40 17.54
CA ARG A 44 -11.23 -23.25 16.52
C ARG A 44 -10.24 -23.92 15.58
N PHE A 45 -9.06 -23.33 15.46
CA PHE A 45 -7.99 -23.81 14.62
C PHE A 45 -6.66 -23.82 15.35
N ASP A 46 -5.76 -24.69 14.90
CA ASP A 46 -4.39 -24.75 15.39
C ASP A 46 -3.54 -23.54 14.95
N ALA A 47 -2.35 -23.42 15.52
CA ALA A 47 -1.41 -22.35 15.22
C ALA A 47 -1.02 -22.32 13.73
N ASP A 48 -0.89 -23.49 13.09
CA ASP A 48 -0.54 -23.59 11.67
C ASP A 48 -1.65 -23.04 10.78
N HIS A 49 -2.91 -23.29 11.13
CA HIS A 49 -4.05 -22.72 10.44
C HIS A 49 -4.11 -21.21 10.63
N CYS A 50 -3.88 -20.71 11.85
CA CYS A 50 -3.85 -19.27 12.11
C CYS A 50 -2.73 -18.57 11.32
N ARG A 51 -1.56 -19.19 11.20
CA ARG A 51 -0.47 -18.71 10.35
C ARG A 51 -0.87 -18.72 8.86
N ARG A 52 -1.55 -19.77 8.38
CA ARG A 52 -2.08 -19.78 7.00
C ARG A 52 -3.09 -18.67 6.76
N VAL A 53 -4.00 -18.42 7.71
CA VAL A 53 -4.95 -17.31 7.66
C VAL A 53 -4.21 -15.98 7.55
N TYR A 54 -3.23 -15.73 8.43
CA TYR A 54 -2.40 -14.53 8.35
C TYR A 54 -1.77 -14.34 6.97
N ILE A 55 -1.11 -15.38 6.44
CA ILE A 55 -0.42 -15.32 5.15
C ILE A 55 -1.41 -15.01 4.01
N ILE A 56 -2.52 -15.74 3.92
CA ILE A 56 -3.47 -15.60 2.82
C ILE A 56 -4.18 -14.25 2.87
N VAL A 57 -4.67 -13.84 4.04
CA VAL A 57 -5.36 -12.56 4.19
C VAL A 57 -4.42 -11.39 3.88
N ASN A 58 -3.18 -11.43 4.39
CA ASN A 58 -2.17 -10.40 4.12
C ASN A 58 -1.78 -10.37 2.63
N ALA A 59 -1.67 -11.54 1.98
CA ALA A 59 -1.38 -11.62 0.55
C ALA A 59 -2.52 -11.07 -0.30
N GLU A 60 -3.76 -11.54 -0.10
CA GLU A 60 -4.94 -11.06 -0.84
C GLU A 60 -5.12 -9.55 -0.69
N TYR A 61 -4.95 -9.04 0.53
CA TYR A 61 -5.00 -7.61 0.81
C TYR A 61 -3.97 -6.79 0.00
N LYS A 62 -2.74 -7.32 -0.16
CA LYS A 62 -1.66 -6.64 -0.91
C LYS A 62 -1.84 -6.70 -2.42
N ILE A 63 -2.42 -7.77 -2.96
CA ILE A 63 -2.54 -7.97 -4.40
C ILE A 63 -3.83 -7.37 -4.99
N LEU A 64 -4.84 -7.10 -4.18
CA LEU A 64 -6.12 -6.57 -4.68
C LEU A 64 -5.99 -5.12 -5.14
N PRO A 65 -6.27 -4.82 -6.44
CA PRO A 65 -6.34 -3.46 -6.94
C PRO A 65 -7.49 -2.73 -6.24
N GLY A 66 -7.21 -1.56 -5.66
CA GLY A 66 -8.23 -0.74 -5.04
C GLY A 66 -8.93 -1.31 -3.79
N ARG A 67 -8.50 -2.48 -3.30
CA ARG A 67 -8.92 -3.09 -2.04
C ARG A 67 -10.45 -3.06 -1.83
N ASN A 68 -11.15 -3.60 -2.81
CA ASN A 68 -12.58 -3.88 -2.73
C ASN A 68 -12.85 -4.90 -1.60
N ARG A 69 -13.52 -4.45 -0.52
CA ARG A 69 -13.84 -5.25 0.67
C ARG A 69 -14.58 -6.54 0.33
N GLU A 70 -15.63 -6.45 -0.48
CA GLU A 70 -16.45 -7.61 -0.85
C GLU A 70 -15.64 -8.65 -1.64
N MET A 71 -14.77 -8.20 -2.55
CA MET A 71 -13.89 -9.09 -3.30
C MET A 71 -12.84 -9.74 -2.41
N LEU A 72 -12.27 -9.01 -1.44
CA LEU A 72 -11.34 -9.53 -0.45
C LEU A 72 -12.00 -10.58 0.44
N GLU A 73 -13.15 -10.26 1.03
CA GLU A 73 -13.96 -11.17 1.85
C GLU A 73 -14.33 -12.44 1.07
N SER A 74 -14.81 -12.29 -0.17
CA SER A 74 -15.18 -13.40 -1.06
C SER A 74 -13.99 -14.33 -1.35
N ARG A 75 -12.81 -13.78 -1.70
CA ARG A 75 -11.61 -14.58 -1.98
C ARG A 75 -11.09 -15.31 -0.76
N ILE A 76 -11.07 -14.65 0.40
CA ILE A 76 -10.63 -15.27 1.65
C ILE A 76 -11.58 -16.42 2.02
N LYS A 77 -12.90 -16.21 1.90
CA LYS A 77 -13.89 -17.27 2.14
C LYS A 77 -13.73 -18.45 1.22
N ALA A 78 -13.46 -18.21 -0.07
CA ALA A 78 -13.17 -19.28 -1.01
C ALA A 78 -11.91 -20.08 -0.60
N HIS A 79 -10.85 -19.40 -0.17
CA HIS A 79 -9.62 -20.04 0.30
C HIS A 79 -9.82 -20.93 1.53
N PHE A 80 -10.70 -20.51 2.44
CA PHE A 80 -10.97 -21.21 3.71
C PHE A 80 -12.30 -21.95 3.71
N ASN A 81 -12.89 -22.27 2.55
CA ASN A 81 -14.16 -23.00 2.44
C ASN A 81 -15.28 -22.47 3.36
N ASN A 82 -15.38 -21.14 3.49
CA ASN A 82 -16.32 -20.43 4.38
C ASN A 82 -16.17 -20.74 5.89
N GLN A 83 -15.03 -21.26 6.34
CA GLN A 83 -14.74 -21.48 7.77
C GLN A 83 -14.47 -20.18 8.54
N ILE A 84 -14.16 -19.10 7.83
CA ILE A 84 -13.94 -17.75 8.34
C ILE A 84 -15.10 -16.86 7.87
N SER A 85 -15.79 -16.21 8.80
CA SER A 85 -16.91 -15.30 8.52
C SER A 85 -16.45 -13.90 8.10
N ASP A 86 -17.34 -13.11 7.49
CA ASP A 86 -17.04 -11.73 7.04
C ASP A 86 -16.56 -10.85 8.21
N GLN A 87 -17.19 -10.98 9.37
CA GLN A 87 -16.81 -10.26 10.59
C GLN A 87 -15.41 -10.67 11.08
N GLU A 88 -15.04 -11.94 10.96
CA GLU A 88 -13.72 -12.43 11.33
C GLU A 88 -12.66 -11.94 10.33
N VAL A 89 -12.94 -11.97 9.03
CA VAL A 89 -12.05 -11.41 8.00
C VAL A 89 -11.72 -9.95 8.31
N SER A 90 -12.74 -9.17 8.68
CA SER A 90 -12.60 -7.75 9.00
C SER A 90 -11.69 -7.51 10.21
N LYS A 91 -11.89 -8.28 11.29
CA LYS A 91 -11.05 -8.21 12.49
C LYS A 91 -9.62 -8.68 12.23
N ILE A 92 -9.44 -9.74 11.44
CA ILE A 92 -8.12 -10.24 11.05
C ILE A 92 -7.36 -9.17 10.25
N LEU A 93 -8.03 -8.49 9.31
CA LEU A 93 -7.42 -7.40 8.55
C LEU A 93 -7.02 -6.24 9.45
N ASN A 94 -7.85 -5.90 10.44
CA ASN A 94 -7.52 -4.87 11.42
C ASN A 94 -6.25 -5.20 12.22
N ILE A 95 -6.09 -6.47 12.62
CA ILE A 95 -4.87 -6.97 13.27
C ILE A 95 -3.67 -6.88 12.31
N ILE A 96 -3.83 -7.29 11.05
CA ILE A 96 -2.73 -7.29 10.07
C ILE A 96 -2.24 -5.88 9.77
N VAL A 97 -3.17 -4.92 9.57
CA VAL A 97 -2.87 -3.56 9.12
C VAL A 97 -2.48 -2.64 10.28
N PHE A 98 -3.22 -2.69 11.39
CA PHE A 98 -3.06 -1.75 12.51
C PHE A 98 -2.59 -2.39 13.82
N ASN A 99 -2.47 -3.71 13.87
CA ASN A 99 -2.18 -4.44 15.10
C ASN A 99 -3.24 -4.24 16.21
N LEU A 100 -4.50 -3.98 15.82
CA LEU A 100 -5.64 -3.72 16.70
C LEU A 100 -6.70 -4.84 16.61
N GLU A 101 -7.20 -5.29 17.77
CA GLU A 101 -8.21 -6.35 17.87
C GLU A 101 -9.65 -5.83 17.79
N GLU A 102 -9.89 -4.63 18.32
CA GLU A 102 -11.22 -4.01 18.34
C GLU A 102 -11.53 -3.27 17.05
N VAL A 103 -12.71 -3.54 16.51
CA VAL A 103 -13.27 -2.89 15.31
C VAL A 103 -14.45 -2.02 15.77
N SER A 104 -14.27 -0.71 15.73
CA SER A 104 -15.30 0.34 15.88
C SER A 104 -15.46 1.08 14.55
N GLU A 105 -16.42 2.00 14.43
CA GLU A 105 -16.50 2.88 13.25
C GLU A 105 -15.20 3.68 13.04
N GLU A 106 -14.47 4.01 14.11
CA GLU A 106 -13.21 4.76 14.05
C GLU A 106 -11.98 3.88 13.81
N THR A 107 -12.04 2.58 14.13
CA THR A 107 -10.91 1.65 13.97
C THR A 107 -11.12 0.61 12.87
N ASP A 108 -12.31 0.54 12.24
CA ASP A 108 -12.55 -0.33 11.08
C ASP A 108 -11.82 0.24 9.86
N PHE A 109 -10.61 -0.28 9.62
CA PHE A 109 -9.79 0.05 8.46
C PHE A 109 -10.55 -0.06 7.15
N LEU A 110 -11.32 -1.14 6.97
CA LEU A 110 -12.03 -1.40 5.74
C LEU A 110 -13.19 -0.42 5.56
N ALA A 111 -13.89 -0.04 6.63
CA ALA A 111 -14.89 1.02 6.56
C ALA A 111 -14.24 2.36 6.20
N LYS A 112 -13.18 2.76 6.91
CA LYS A 112 -12.41 3.98 6.60
C LYS A 112 -11.89 4.00 5.16
N GLN A 113 -11.34 2.87 4.71
CA GLN A 113 -10.86 2.69 3.35
C GLN A 113 -12.00 2.74 2.34
N VAL A 114 -13.15 2.12 2.59
CA VAL A 114 -14.32 2.21 1.70
C VAL A 114 -14.82 3.64 1.61
N HIS A 115 -14.90 4.37 2.73
CA HIS A 115 -15.23 5.80 2.73
C HIS A 115 -14.20 6.60 1.93
N ALA A 116 -12.91 6.41 2.17
CA ALA A 116 -11.84 7.10 1.45
C ALA A 116 -11.80 6.76 -0.05
N ASN A 117 -12.03 5.50 -0.41
CA ASN A 117 -12.16 5.04 -1.80
C ASN A 117 -13.30 5.73 -2.55
N MET A 118 -14.36 6.16 -1.83
CA MET A 118 -15.48 6.91 -2.38
C MET A 118 -15.26 8.44 -2.33
N GLY A 119 -14.08 8.92 -1.93
CA GLY A 119 -13.81 10.35 -1.72
C GLY A 119 -14.51 10.94 -0.49
N LEU A 120 -14.94 10.09 0.45
CA LEU A 120 -15.63 10.43 1.70
C LEU A 120 -14.79 10.10 2.94
N GLY A 121 -13.52 9.74 2.75
CA GLY A 121 -12.58 9.45 3.83
C GLY A 121 -12.15 10.74 4.51
N GLY A 122 -12.02 10.71 5.84
CA GLY A 122 -11.83 11.87 6.71
C GLY A 122 -10.55 12.69 6.53
N ASP A 123 -9.82 12.54 5.42
CA ASP A 123 -8.73 13.45 5.09
C ASP A 123 -9.33 14.78 4.60
N THR A 124 -9.38 15.76 5.49
CA THR A 124 -9.78 17.14 5.15
C THR A 124 -8.69 17.88 4.37
N ALA A 125 -7.52 17.25 4.16
CA ALA A 125 -6.43 17.88 3.45
C ALA A 125 -6.89 18.28 2.05
N GLN A 126 -6.68 19.55 1.74
CA GLN A 126 -7.00 20.17 0.46
C GLN A 126 -5.71 20.68 -0.16
N GLY A 127 -5.56 20.45 -1.47
CA GLY A 127 -4.44 20.96 -2.24
C GLY A 127 -3.86 19.92 -3.21
N ASP A 128 -2.66 20.23 -3.68
CA ASP A 128 -1.96 19.41 -4.69
C ASP A 128 -1.00 18.37 -4.09
N GLU A 129 -0.76 18.41 -2.78
CA GLU A 129 0.24 17.61 -2.07
C GLU A 129 -0.33 17.02 -0.76
N VAL A 130 0.21 15.88 -0.34
CA VAL A 130 -0.10 15.26 0.96
C VAL A 130 0.46 16.08 2.13
N GLU A 131 -0.01 15.81 3.35
CA GLU A 131 0.56 16.43 4.55
C GLU A 131 2.01 15.99 4.81
N ASN A 132 2.86 16.94 5.21
CA ASN A 132 4.28 16.73 5.51
C ASN A 132 5.03 15.92 4.42
N PRO A 133 5.03 16.37 3.15
CA PRO A 133 5.61 15.62 2.06
C PRO A 133 7.14 15.58 2.17
N GLU A 134 7.72 14.40 1.99
CA GLU A 134 9.17 14.21 1.95
C GLU A 134 9.61 13.61 0.61
N GLY A 135 10.60 14.23 -0.04
CA GLY A 135 11.14 13.80 -1.33
C GLY A 135 10.47 14.45 -2.55
N GLU A 136 10.77 13.95 -3.74
CA GLU A 136 10.28 14.51 -5.00
C GLU A 136 8.84 14.07 -5.29
N PHE A 137 7.98 15.04 -5.63
CA PHE A 137 6.55 14.86 -5.90
C PHE A 137 6.29 13.79 -6.97
N GLY A 138 5.51 12.79 -6.59
CA GLY A 138 5.14 11.63 -7.39
C GLY A 138 6.24 10.59 -7.57
N TYR A 139 7.48 10.86 -7.15
CA TYR A 139 8.62 9.93 -7.24
C TYR A 139 9.03 9.34 -5.90
N SER A 140 8.43 9.82 -4.80
CA SER A 140 8.72 9.33 -3.44
C SER A 140 7.45 8.77 -2.83
N VAL A 141 7.58 7.65 -2.10
CA VAL A 141 6.44 7.03 -1.41
C VAL A 141 5.84 7.96 -0.34
N THR A 142 6.67 8.84 0.23
CA THR A 142 6.32 9.87 1.23
C THR A 142 5.91 11.21 0.61
N ASN A 143 6.01 11.36 -0.72
CA ASN A 143 5.47 12.50 -1.47
C ASN A 143 4.80 12.00 -2.78
N PRO A 144 3.74 11.18 -2.66
CA PRO A 144 3.05 10.61 -3.81
C PRO A 144 2.11 11.64 -4.47
N ILE A 145 1.61 11.28 -5.65
CA ILE A 145 0.58 12.02 -6.38
C ILE A 145 -0.76 11.84 -5.66
N PRO A 146 -1.37 12.91 -5.11
CA PRO A 146 -2.65 12.79 -4.43
C PRO A 146 -3.82 12.70 -5.42
N VAL A 147 -4.70 11.72 -5.22
CA VAL A 147 -5.88 11.49 -6.04
C VAL A 147 -7.08 11.24 -5.12
N SER A 148 -8.25 11.76 -5.52
CA SER A 148 -9.51 11.57 -4.79
C SER A 148 -10.26 10.33 -5.24
N GLY A 149 -9.86 9.17 -4.73
CA GLY A 149 -10.47 7.87 -5.05
C GLY A 149 -9.68 7.05 -6.05
N ILE A 150 -9.77 5.72 -5.93
CA ILE A 150 -9.07 4.77 -6.82
C ILE A 150 -9.62 4.82 -8.24
N ASP A 151 -10.93 5.02 -8.36
CA ASP A 151 -11.63 5.15 -9.65
C ASP A 151 -11.11 6.35 -10.46
N ARG A 152 -10.54 7.35 -9.80
CA ARG A 152 -9.97 8.54 -10.45
C ARG A 152 -8.49 8.44 -10.79
N ILE A 153 -7.81 7.34 -10.45
CA ILE A 153 -6.42 7.14 -10.85
C ILE A 153 -6.30 7.10 -12.38
N ASP A 154 -7.27 6.45 -13.04
CA ASP A 154 -7.31 6.37 -14.50
C ASP A 154 -7.57 7.74 -15.15
N ASP A 155 -8.42 8.58 -14.52
CA ASP A 155 -8.64 9.97 -14.95
C ASP A 155 -7.33 10.77 -14.92
N TYR A 156 -6.56 10.64 -13.82
CA TYR A 156 -5.27 11.30 -13.68
C TYR A 156 -4.25 10.84 -14.72
N PHE A 157 -4.07 9.52 -14.91
CA PHE A 157 -3.11 9.04 -15.90
C PHE A 157 -3.53 9.29 -17.35
N THR A 158 -4.83 9.40 -17.63
CA THR A 158 -5.32 9.75 -18.98
C THR A 158 -4.93 11.19 -19.36
N THR A 159 -4.99 12.10 -18.38
CA THR A 159 -4.61 13.51 -18.52
C THR A 159 -3.09 13.73 -18.41
N LEU A 160 -2.35 12.81 -17.80
CA LEU A 160 -0.90 12.88 -17.70
C LEU A 160 -0.22 12.59 -19.05
N LYS A 161 0.62 13.52 -19.51
CA LYS A 161 1.46 13.40 -20.70
C LYS A 161 2.92 13.63 -20.36
N ARG A 162 3.83 13.07 -21.16
CA ARG A 162 5.22 13.50 -21.18
C ARG A 162 5.27 15.02 -21.41
N ILE A 163 6.32 15.69 -20.91
CA ILE A 163 6.50 17.13 -21.14
C ILE A 163 6.54 17.49 -22.64
N THR A 164 7.03 16.56 -23.47
CA THR A 164 7.09 16.60 -24.93
C THR A 164 5.72 16.38 -25.60
N GLY A 165 4.71 15.94 -24.85
CA GLY A 165 3.32 15.83 -25.26
C GLY A 165 2.84 14.42 -25.59
N GLU A 166 3.72 13.42 -25.62
CA GLU A 166 3.32 12.03 -25.87
C GLU A 166 2.49 11.46 -24.73
N SER A 167 1.56 10.56 -25.09
CA SER A 167 0.79 9.78 -24.14
C SER A 167 1.68 8.75 -23.45
N ILE A 168 1.27 8.38 -22.24
CA ILE A 168 1.89 7.32 -21.47
C ILE A 168 0.98 6.09 -21.42
N THR A 169 1.56 4.96 -21.03
CA THR A 169 0.84 3.80 -20.51
C THR A 169 1.41 3.47 -19.13
N TYR A 170 0.66 2.73 -18.30
CA TYR A 170 1.08 2.43 -16.94
C TYR A 170 0.68 1.03 -16.50
N ASN A 171 1.48 0.47 -15.59
CA ASN A 171 1.21 -0.80 -14.92
C ASN A 171 1.34 -0.63 -13.40
N ARG A 172 0.32 -1.04 -12.65
CA ARG A 172 0.38 -1.05 -11.18
C ARG A 172 1.23 -2.23 -10.71
N LEU A 173 2.23 -1.96 -9.87
CA LEU A 173 3.10 -2.97 -9.28
C LEU A 173 2.62 -3.47 -7.91
N GLY A 174 1.82 -2.67 -7.20
CA GLY A 174 1.36 -2.99 -5.85
C GLY A 174 1.24 -1.74 -5.00
N SER A 175 1.26 -1.92 -3.68
CA SER A 175 1.23 -0.81 -2.71
C SER A 175 2.35 -0.92 -1.69
N LEU A 176 2.71 0.22 -1.11
CA LEU A 176 3.69 0.38 -0.04
C LEU A 176 3.06 1.17 1.12
N ALA A 177 3.55 0.93 2.33
CA ALA A 177 3.29 1.86 3.43
C ALA A 177 4.24 3.06 3.34
N ALA A 178 3.75 4.23 3.74
CA ALA A 178 4.56 5.43 3.95
C ALA A 178 4.40 5.85 5.41
N GLU A 179 5.47 6.29 6.07
CA GLU A 179 5.43 6.61 7.50
C GLU A 179 4.57 7.84 7.81
N ASN A 180 4.42 8.76 6.85
CA ASN A 180 3.66 10.00 6.97
C ASN A 180 2.20 9.90 6.51
N LEU A 181 1.73 8.73 6.06
CA LEU A 181 0.39 8.57 5.48
C LEU A 181 -0.39 7.43 6.17
N GLU A 182 -1.66 7.70 6.49
CA GLU A 182 -2.54 6.71 7.14
C GLU A 182 -2.83 5.53 6.22
N PHE A 183 -3.01 5.79 4.92
CA PHE A 183 -3.32 4.75 3.94
C PHE A 183 -2.11 4.40 3.06
N PRO A 184 -2.05 3.17 2.53
CA PRO A 184 -0.96 2.80 1.64
C PRO A 184 -0.95 3.56 0.31
N VAL A 185 0.24 3.66 -0.26
CA VAL A 185 0.53 4.34 -1.51
C VAL A 185 0.75 3.32 -2.62
N ASP A 186 0.10 3.53 -3.75
CA ASP A 186 0.21 2.65 -4.90
C ASP A 186 1.42 2.99 -5.77
N LYS A 187 2.10 1.96 -6.27
CA LYS A 187 3.30 2.08 -7.10
C LYS A 187 2.97 1.71 -8.54
N TYR A 188 3.37 2.55 -9.48
CA TYR A 188 3.14 2.39 -10.91
C TYR A 188 4.45 2.48 -11.70
N GLU A 189 4.59 1.63 -12.70
CA GLU A 189 5.56 1.85 -13.78
C GLU A 189 4.88 2.59 -14.93
N ILE A 190 5.57 3.58 -15.46
CA ILE A 190 5.12 4.42 -16.57
C ILE A 190 5.99 4.13 -17.79
N PHE A 191 5.33 3.98 -18.93
CA PHE A 191 5.96 3.70 -20.21
C PHE A 191 5.52 4.71 -21.26
N ASP A 192 6.37 4.97 -22.25
CA ASP A 192 6.03 5.78 -23.41
C ASP A 192 5.26 4.99 -24.48
N SER A 193 4.97 5.63 -25.62
CA SER A 193 4.28 5.00 -26.74
C SER A 193 5.04 3.84 -27.38
N GLU A 194 6.36 3.76 -27.18
CA GLU A 194 7.22 2.67 -27.65
C GLU A 194 7.42 1.59 -26.58
N LYS A 195 6.64 1.66 -25.49
CA LYS A 195 6.71 0.77 -24.31
C LYS A 195 8.07 0.80 -23.61
N GLN A 196 8.84 1.87 -23.77
CA GLN A 196 10.07 2.06 -23.01
C GLN A 196 9.73 2.58 -21.62
N PHE A 197 10.43 2.06 -20.62
CA PHE A 197 10.28 2.52 -19.24
C PHE A 197 10.69 3.99 -19.13
N VAL A 198 9.80 4.80 -18.54
CA VAL A 198 10.00 6.24 -18.34
C VAL A 198 10.30 6.54 -16.87
N ALA A 199 9.45 6.05 -15.98
CA ALA A 199 9.50 6.40 -14.56
C ALA A 199 8.74 5.38 -13.70
N THR A 200 9.06 5.38 -12.41
CA THR A 200 8.17 4.85 -11.37
C THR A 200 7.47 6.01 -10.69
N LEU A 201 6.15 5.98 -10.65
CA LEU A 201 5.33 6.97 -9.95
C LEU A 201 4.58 6.34 -8.79
N TYR A 202 4.34 7.14 -7.76
CA TYR A 202 3.61 6.79 -6.55
C TYR A 202 2.32 7.59 -6.46
N VAL A 203 1.20 6.92 -6.16
CA VAL A 203 -0.14 7.53 -6.14
C VAL A 203 -0.82 7.26 -4.80
N TYR A 204 -1.39 8.28 -4.20
CA TYR A 204 -2.15 8.21 -2.96
C TYR A 204 -3.62 8.54 -3.23
N ALA A 205 -4.43 7.49 -3.38
CA ALA A 205 -5.82 7.57 -3.82
C ALA A 205 -6.82 7.93 -2.70
N TYR A 206 -6.32 8.30 -1.53
CA TYR A 206 -7.11 8.52 -0.31
C TYR A 206 -7.17 9.99 0.08
N HIS A 207 -6.78 10.88 -0.84
CA HIS A 207 -6.78 12.31 -0.60
C HIS A 207 -8.17 12.91 -0.80
N GLY A 208 -8.46 14.01 -0.10
CA GLY A 208 -9.75 14.70 -0.20
C GLY A 208 -10.02 15.35 -1.57
N CYS A 209 -8.98 15.64 -2.36
CA CYS A 209 -9.10 16.22 -3.69
C CYS A 209 -8.11 15.64 -4.71
N MET A 210 -8.43 15.83 -6.00
CA MET A 210 -7.53 15.53 -7.11
C MET A 210 -6.47 16.64 -7.23
N THR A 211 -5.20 16.25 -7.30
CA THR A 211 -4.11 17.20 -7.58
C THR A 211 -4.18 17.78 -8.99
N GLY A 212 -3.95 19.08 -9.12
CA GLY A 212 -3.70 19.78 -10.38
C GLY A 212 -2.22 19.80 -10.78
N LYS A 213 -1.34 19.12 -10.02
CA LYS A 213 0.11 19.12 -10.23
C LYS A 213 0.59 17.86 -10.96
N ALA A 214 1.54 18.04 -11.87
CA ALA A 214 2.25 16.93 -12.53
C ALA A 214 3.64 16.71 -11.91
N PRO A 215 4.13 15.46 -11.83
CA PRO A 215 5.52 15.17 -11.54
C PRO A 215 6.47 15.79 -12.57
N ARG A 216 7.70 16.09 -12.15
CA ARG A 216 8.73 16.64 -13.05
C ARG A 216 8.91 15.73 -14.27
N GLY A 217 8.97 16.34 -15.47
CA GLY A 217 9.07 15.61 -16.73
C GLY A 217 7.72 15.24 -17.37
N PHE A 218 6.61 15.58 -16.71
CA PHE A 218 5.25 15.42 -17.19
C PHE A 218 4.47 16.74 -17.16
N ARG A 219 3.29 16.71 -17.76
CA ARG A 219 2.28 17.77 -17.70
C ARG A 219 0.89 17.16 -17.71
N LEU A 220 -0.07 17.84 -17.09
CA LEU A 220 -1.49 17.51 -17.23
C LEU A 220 -2.05 18.26 -18.45
N VAL A 221 -2.98 17.61 -19.16
CA VAL A 221 -3.76 18.22 -20.25
C VAL A 221 -5.24 18.06 -19.94
N GLU A 222 -6.03 19.08 -20.27
CA GLU A 222 -7.49 19.07 -20.17
C GLU A 222 -8.15 18.17 -21.23
#